data_AF-A0A5C7EYH9-F1
#
_entry.id   AF-A0A5C7EYH9-F1
#
_cell.length_a   1.000
_cell.length_b   1.000
_cell.length_c   1.000
_cell.angle_alpha   90.00
_cell.angle_beta   90.00
_cell.angle_gamma   90.00
#
_symmetry.space_group_name_H-M   'P 1'
#
loop_
_entity.id
_entity.type
_entity.pdbx_description
1 polymer ?
#
loop_
_entity_poly.entity_id
_entity_poly.type
_entity_poly.pdbx_seq_one_letter_code
_entity_poly.pdbx_strand_id
1 'polypeptide(L)'
;MKLKELADKEIELHSKVTLLEGTIEYKEHFVLNSGIPEQYKRIHAQYSQLAHSENEALKRGLFIQWYSLAEPLWLSGISELSKDSEQKIISILNDKILAGKVDNELKWMLEYYLDWDWVFKKYEGLPGIDKAIRERKNEMPDHINSEEMNQRGQMGIYWNSISIWE
;
A
#
# COMPACT_ATOMS: atom_id res chain seq x y z
N MET A 1 -14.07 -0.03 -10.87
CA MET A 1 -13.82 -1.48 -10.73
C MET A 1 -14.15 -1.88 -9.31
N LYS A 2 -14.51 -3.15 -9.09
CA LYS A 2 -14.67 -3.71 -7.74
C LYS A 2 -13.30 -3.99 -7.12
N LEU A 3 -13.24 -4.12 -5.79
CA LEU A 3 -12.00 -4.41 -5.05
C LEU A 3 -11.26 -5.64 -5.58
N LYS A 4 -12.01 -6.70 -5.92
CA LYS A 4 -11.43 -7.93 -6.48
C LYS A 4 -10.77 -7.69 -7.83
N GLU A 5 -11.43 -6.95 -8.73
CA GLU A 5 -10.89 -6.65 -10.07
C GLU A 5 -9.61 -5.83 -9.98
N LEU A 6 -9.51 -4.91 -9.02
CA LEU A 6 -8.29 -4.16 -8.75
C LEU A 6 -7.17 -5.07 -8.26
N ALA A 7 -7.44 -5.95 -7.29
CA ALA A 7 -6.44 -6.90 -6.79
C ALA A 7 -5.98 -7.91 -7.85
N ASP A 8 -6.91 -8.45 -8.64
CA ASP A 8 -6.58 -9.34 -9.76
C ASP A 8 -5.64 -8.62 -10.74
N LYS A 9 -5.88 -7.32 -10.99
CA LYS A 9 -5.03 -6.51 -11.86
C LYS A 9 -3.65 -6.26 -11.25
N GLU A 10 -3.56 -5.99 -9.95
CA GLU A 10 -2.28 -5.89 -9.26
C GLU A 10 -1.46 -7.17 -9.40
N ILE A 11 -2.08 -8.34 -9.19
CA ILE A 11 -1.42 -9.66 -9.34
C ILE A 11 -0.90 -9.83 -10.77
N GLU A 12 -1.73 -9.53 -11.77
CA GLU A 12 -1.33 -9.59 -13.18
C GLU A 12 -0.10 -8.71 -13.44
N LEU A 13 -0.11 -7.47 -12.96
CA LEU A 13 1.00 -6.54 -13.17
C LEU A 13 2.25 -6.96 -12.40
N HIS A 14 2.11 -7.39 -11.16
CA HIS A 14 3.22 -7.82 -10.32
C HIS A 14 3.91 -9.04 -10.92
N SER A 15 3.14 -10.02 -11.41
CA SER A 15 3.69 -11.22 -12.06
C SER A 15 4.57 -10.88 -13.27
N LYS A 16 4.21 -9.85 -14.03
CA LYS A 16 5.02 -9.39 -15.18
C LYS A 16 6.36 -8.81 -14.76
N VAL A 17 6.46 -8.25 -13.54
CA VAL A 17 7.70 -7.69 -13.00
C VAL A 17 8.56 -8.78 -12.38
N THR A 18 7.97 -9.65 -11.56
CA THR A 18 8.70 -10.71 -10.85
C THR A 18 9.27 -11.77 -11.77
N LEU A 19 8.64 -12.01 -12.92
CA LEU A 19 9.12 -12.96 -13.93
C LEU A 19 10.20 -12.39 -14.85
N LEU A 20 10.59 -11.11 -14.70
CA LEU A 20 11.67 -10.54 -15.51
C LEU A 20 13.02 -11.12 -15.07
N GLU A 21 13.79 -11.57 -16.05
CA GLU A 21 15.18 -11.96 -15.91
C GLU A 21 16.10 -10.89 -16.51
N GLY A 22 17.39 -10.93 -16.16
CA GLY A 22 18.39 -9.97 -16.64
C GLY A 22 18.80 -8.95 -15.57
N THR A 23 19.54 -7.92 -16.02
CA THR A 23 20.11 -6.90 -15.12
C THR A 23 19.04 -5.95 -14.59
N ILE A 24 19.37 -5.23 -13.51
CA ILE A 24 18.48 -4.23 -12.92
C ILE A 24 18.09 -3.17 -13.96
N GLU A 25 19.05 -2.70 -14.76
CA GLU A 25 18.83 -1.69 -15.80
C GLU A 25 17.86 -2.18 -16.88
N TYR A 26 17.98 -3.45 -17.29
CA TYR A 26 17.04 -4.06 -18.23
C TYR A 26 15.64 -4.12 -17.64
N LYS A 27 15.49 -4.59 -16.40
CA LYS A 27 14.20 -4.70 -15.72
C LYS A 27 13.54 -3.34 -15.56
N GLU A 28 14.29 -2.35 -15.11
CA GLU A 28 13.78 -0.99 -14.91
C GLU A 28 13.33 -0.36 -16.22
N HIS A 29 14.14 -0.47 -17.28
CA HIS A 29 13.78 0.01 -18.61
C HIS A 29 12.55 -0.72 -19.16
N PHE A 30 12.43 -2.04 -18.96
CA PHE A 30 11.25 -2.79 -19.37
C PHE A 30 10.00 -2.28 -18.64
N VAL A 31 10.05 -2.17 -17.31
CA VAL A 31 8.92 -1.74 -16.49
C VAL A 31 8.45 -0.34 -16.93
N LEU A 32 9.36 0.61 -17.09
CA LEU A 32 9.02 1.97 -17.56
C LEU A 32 8.32 1.99 -18.92
N ASN A 33 8.77 1.16 -19.87
CA ASN A 33 8.21 1.13 -21.23
C ASN A 33 6.97 0.22 -21.38
N SER A 34 6.67 -0.61 -20.39
CA SER A 34 5.54 -1.56 -20.43
C SER A 34 4.19 -0.93 -20.06
N GLY A 35 4.19 0.30 -19.54
CA GLY A 35 2.99 0.96 -19.00
C GLY A 35 2.44 0.30 -17.72
N ILE A 36 3.20 -0.58 -17.07
CA ILE A 36 2.88 -1.11 -15.73
C ILE A 36 2.72 0.03 -14.71
N PRO A 37 3.62 1.04 -14.64
CA PRO A 37 3.52 2.07 -13.61
C PRO A 37 2.26 2.94 -13.76
N GLU A 38 1.88 3.25 -15.00
CA GLU A 38 0.66 4.00 -15.33
C GLU A 38 -0.61 3.22 -14.96
N GLN A 39 -0.56 1.88 -15.02
CA GLN A 39 -1.65 1.05 -14.54
C GLN A 39 -1.72 1.07 -13.00
N TYR A 40 -0.59 1.03 -12.28
CA TYR A 40 -0.57 1.21 -10.83
C TYR A 40 -1.12 2.57 -10.40
N LYS A 41 -0.76 3.65 -11.10
CA LYS A 41 -1.35 4.99 -10.86
C LYS A 41 -2.88 4.96 -10.97
N ARG A 42 -3.42 4.25 -11.96
CA ARG A 42 -4.88 4.11 -12.15
C ARG A 42 -5.53 3.26 -11.05
N ILE A 43 -4.91 2.14 -10.67
CA ILE A 43 -5.37 1.27 -9.58
C ILE A 43 -5.43 2.06 -8.27
N HIS A 44 -4.34 2.76 -7.93
CA HIS A 44 -4.27 3.60 -6.75
C HIS A 44 -5.33 4.71 -6.75
N ALA A 45 -5.52 5.37 -7.90
CA ALA A 45 -6.57 6.38 -8.04
C ALA A 45 -7.97 5.80 -7.78
N GLN A 46 -8.25 4.58 -8.26
CA GLN A 46 -9.52 3.92 -7.99
C GLN A 46 -9.67 3.52 -6.52
N TYR A 47 -8.60 3.05 -5.86
CA TYR A 47 -8.63 2.84 -4.41
C TYR A 47 -8.92 4.14 -3.65
N SER A 48 -8.30 5.26 -4.03
CA SER A 48 -8.57 6.57 -3.42
C SER A 48 -10.03 7.03 -3.58
N GLN A 49 -10.71 6.61 -4.65
CA GLN A 49 -12.13 6.90 -4.84
C GLN A 49 -13.03 6.08 -3.91
N LEU A 50 -12.68 4.81 -3.67
CA LEU A 50 -13.45 3.89 -2.84
C LEU A 50 -13.16 4.02 -1.33
N ALA A 51 -11.99 4.53 -0.95
CA ALA A 51 -11.47 4.53 0.42
C ALA A 51 -12.37 5.21 1.47
N HIS A 52 -13.26 6.12 1.06
CA HIS A 52 -14.17 6.77 2.00
C HIS A 52 -15.27 5.81 2.50
N SER A 53 -15.79 4.96 1.62
CA SER A 53 -16.86 4.01 1.92
C SER A 53 -16.34 2.60 2.23
N GLU A 54 -15.17 2.24 1.70
CA GLU A 54 -14.60 0.89 1.76
C GLU A 54 -13.27 0.90 2.51
N ASN A 55 -13.25 0.37 3.75
CA ASN A 55 -12.02 0.36 4.55
C ASN A 55 -10.91 -0.49 3.90
N GLU A 56 -11.30 -1.53 3.16
CA GLU A 56 -10.38 -2.37 2.39
C GLU A 56 -9.69 -1.59 1.26
N ALA A 57 -10.40 -0.67 0.59
CA ALA A 57 -9.79 0.20 -0.40
C ALA A 57 -8.77 1.15 0.22
N LEU A 58 -9.05 1.65 1.43
CA LEU A 58 -8.11 2.49 2.16
C LEU A 58 -6.82 1.74 2.47
N LYS A 59 -6.91 0.53 3.03
CA LYS A 59 -5.75 -0.30 3.37
C LYS A 59 -4.88 -0.61 2.15
N ARG A 60 -5.49 -1.03 1.03
CA ARG A 60 -4.77 -1.33 -0.22
C ARG A 60 -4.20 -0.10 -0.90
N GLY A 61 -4.95 1.00 -0.92
CA GLY A 61 -4.48 2.28 -1.44
C GLY A 61 -3.27 2.78 -0.67
N LEU A 62 -3.34 2.74 0.67
CA LEU A 62 -2.21 3.11 1.49
C LEU A 62 -1.01 2.16 1.28
N PHE A 63 -1.23 0.84 1.22
CA PHE A 63 -0.16 -0.12 0.89
C PHE A 63 0.57 0.27 -0.39
N ILE A 64 -0.13 0.51 -1.50
CA ILE A 64 0.49 0.92 -2.77
C ILE A 64 1.29 2.20 -2.61
N GLN A 65 0.75 3.19 -1.89
CA GLN A 65 1.43 4.46 -1.62
C GLN A 65 2.72 4.29 -0.84
N TRP A 66 2.72 3.49 0.22
CA TRP A 66 3.91 3.21 1.00
C TRP A 66 4.92 2.35 0.25
N TYR A 67 4.44 1.30 -0.42
CA TYR A 67 5.28 0.37 -1.17
C TYR A 67 5.97 1.06 -2.35
N SER A 68 5.34 2.06 -2.98
CA SER A 68 5.95 2.89 -4.03
C SER A 68 7.16 3.69 -3.56
N LEU A 69 7.26 3.96 -2.25
CA LEU A 69 8.37 4.69 -1.65
C LEU A 69 9.45 3.73 -1.16
N ALA A 70 9.04 2.61 -0.58
CA ALA A 70 9.95 1.66 0.07
C ALA A 70 10.64 0.72 -0.92
N GLU A 71 9.96 0.31 -2.00
CA GLU A 71 10.45 -0.69 -2.93
C GLU A 71 10.81 -0.13 -4.31
N PRO A 72 12.00 -0.48 -4.86
CA PRO A 72 12.41 -0.07 -6.19
C PRO A 72 11.41 -0.46 -7.29
N LEU A 73 11.31 0.38 -8.31
CA LEU A 73 10.43 0.20 -9.47
C LEU A 73 10.61 -1.16 -10.16
N TRP A 74 11.85 -1.62 -10.30
CA TRP A 74 12.17 -2.88 -10.97
C TRP A 74 11.77 -4.13 -10.16
N LEU A 75 11.39 -3.97 -8.88
CA LEU A 75 10.84 -5.02 -8.01
C LEU A 75 9.32 -4.91 -7.88
N SER A 76 8.81 -3.71 -7.61
CA SER A 76 7.39 -3.51 -7.31
C SER A 76 6.53 -3.30 -8.56
N GLY A 77 7.10 -2.73 -9.62
CA GLY A 77 6.36 -2.19 -10.76
C GLY A 77 5.67 -0.86 -10.48
N ILE A 78 5.79 -0.33 -9.26
CA ILE A 78 5.09 0.86 -8.81
C ILE A 78 6.08 2.03 -8.91
N SER A 79 5.69 3.08 -9.62
CA SER A 79 6.43 4.35 -9.68
C SER A 79 5.73 5.43 -8.87
N GLU A 80 6.18 6.69 -9.02
CA GLU A 80 5.52 7.86 -8.43
C GLU A 80 4.01 7.84 -8.72
N LEU A 81 3.19 8.05 -7.69
CA LEU A 81 1.74 8.02 -7.79
C LEU A 81 1.16 9.41 -8.06
N SER A 82 -0.15 9.47 -8.33
CA SER A 82 -0.83 10.76 -8.41
C SER A 82 -0.90 11.42 -7.03
N LYS A 83 -0.36 12.64 -6.91
CA LYS A 83 -0.39 13.44 -5.67
C LYS A 83 -1.80 13.62 -5.13
N ASP A 84 -2.79 13.82 -6.01
CA ASP A 84 -4.18 13.99 -5.60
C ASP A 84 -4.73 12.72 -4.94
N SER A 85 -4.39 11.55 -5.49
CA SER A 85 -4.81 10.26 -4.93
C SER A 85 -4.09 9.98 -3.60
N GLU A 86 -2.79 10.30 -3.52
CA GLU A 86 -2.02 10.14 -2.28
C GLU A 86 -2.58 11.02 -1.16
N GLN A 87 -2.83 12.30 -1.44
CA GLN A 87 -3.40 13.24 -0.48
C GLN A 87 -4.78 12.81 -0.02
N LYS A 88 -5.62 12.33 -0.95
CA LYS A 88 -6.95 11.84 -0.62
C LYS A 88 -6.91 10.65 0.34
N ILE A 89 -6.06 9.66 0.06
CA ILE A 89 -5.88 8.49 0.91
C ILE A 89 -5.42 8.90 2.32
N ILE A 90 -4.42 9.77 2.42
CA ILE A 90 -3.87 10.22 3.71
C ILE A 90 -4.86 11.09 4.48
N SER A 91 -5.62 11.96 3.80
CA SER A 91 -6.69 12.74 4.44
C SER A 91 -7.75 11.84 5.06
N ILE A 92 -8.18 10.79 4.35
CA ILE A 92 -9.17 9.83 4.87
C ILE A 92 -8.60 9.07 6.08
N LEU A 93 -7.33 8.66 6.03
CA LEU A 93 -6.66 8.02 7.17
C LEU A 93 -6.62 8.95 8.38
N ASN A 94 -6.19 10.20 8.20
CA ASN A 94 -6.16 11.23 9.25
C ASN A 94 -7.53 11.37 9.93
N ASP A 95 -8.59 11.52 9.14
CA ASP A 95 -9.94 11.71 9.66
C ASP A 95 -10.44 10.48 10.43
N LYS A 96 -10.12 9.27 9.94
CA LYS A 96 -10.45 8.02 10.64
C LYS A 96 -9.71 7.88 11.97
N ILE A 97 -8.45 8.28 12.04
CA ILE A 97 -7.68 8.26 13.30
C ILE A 97 -8.32 9.23 14.31
N LEU A 98 -8.63 10.45 13.88
CA LEU A 98 -9.27 11.46 14.74
C LEU A 98 -10.65 11.01 15.23
N ALA A 99 -11.42 10.34 14.37
CA ALA A 99 -12.74 9.82 14.70
C ALA A 99 -12.69 8.52 15.53
N GLY A 100 -11.52 7.92 15.77
CA GLY A 100 -11.39 6.62 16.42
C GLY A 100 -12.04 5.47 15.62
N LYS A 101 -12.07 5.58 14.29
CA LYS A 101 -12.72 4.63 13.36
C LYS A 101 -11.72 3.80 12.55
N VAL A 102 -10.53 3.58 13.11
CA VAL A 102 -9.51 2.69 12.57
C VAL A 102 -9.82 1.28 13.08
N ASP A 103 -10.01 0.32 12.17
CA ASP A 103 -10.20 -1.07 12.56
C ASP A 103 -8.89 -1.70 13.05
N ASN A 104 -8.98 -2.87 13.68
CA ASN A 104 -7.81 -3.54 14.24
C ASN A 104 -6.74 -3.80 13.17
N GLU A 105 -7.16 -4.10 11.94
CA GLU A 105 -6.22 -4.40 10.85
C GLU A 105 -5.43 -3.17 10.41
N LEU A 106 -6.13 -2.09 10.10
CA LEU A 106 -5.50 -0.83 9.73
C LEU A 106 -4.64 -0.27 10.89
N LYS A 107 -5.00 -0.56 12.15
CA LYS A 107 -4.21 -0.18 13.31
C LYS A 107 -2.83 -0.83 13.29
N TRP A 108 -2.74 -2.16 13.23
CA TRP A 108 -1.43 -2.82 13.24
C TRP A 108 -0.65 -2.58 11.94
N MET A 109 -1.34 -2.44 10.80
CA MET A 109 -0.71 -2.01 9.54
C MET A 109 -0.05 -0.64 9.73
N LEU A 110 -0.74 0.32 10.34
CA LEU A 110 -0.18 1.64 10.60
C LEU A 110 1.02 1.57 11.57
N GLU A 111 0.94 0.76 12.63
CA GLU A 111 2.07 0.54 13.55
C GLU A 111 3.30 0.03 12.81
N TYR A 112 3.13 -0.84 11.81
CA TYR A 112 4.21 -1.33 10.95
C TYR A 112 4.80 -0.22 10.07
N TYR A 113 3.97 0.52 9.34
CA TYR A 113 4.47 1.55 8.43
C TYR A 113 5.14 2.72 9.17
N LEU A 114 4.69 3.02 10.39
CA LEU A 114 5.27 4.05 11.23
C LEU A 114 6.72 3.76 11.66
N ASP A 115 7.27 2.56 11.41
CA ASP A 115 8.72 2.31 11.53
C ASP A 115 9.54 3.07 10.47
N TRP A 116 8.89 3.50 9.39
CA TRP A 116 9.54 4.21 8.30
C TRP A 116 9.35 5.71 8.48
N ASP A 117 9.95 6.30 9.53
CA ASP A 117 9.79 7.72 9.90
C ASP A 117 9.88 8.68 8.70
N TRP A 118 10.79 8.39 7.76
CA TRP A 118 11.02 9.19 6.55
C TRP A 118 9.81 9.24 5.60
N VAL A 119 8.96 8.20 5.58
CA VAL A 119 7.72 8.14 4.81
C VAL A 119 6.69 9.10 5.38
N PHE A 120 6.59 9.19 6.70
CA PHE A 120 5.57 9.99 7.39
C PHE A 120 5.98 11.45 7.58
N LYS A 121 7.27 11.77 7.45
CA LYS A 121 7.78 13.14 7.53
C LYS A 121 7.07 14.12 6.58
N LYS A 122 6.68 13.66 5.38
CA LYS A 122 5.92 14.51 4.42
C LYS A 122 4.48 14.80 4.83
N TYR A 123 3.99 14.15 5.90
CA TYR A 123 2.63 14.28 6.43
C TYR A 123 2.59 14.91 7.82
N GLU A 124 3.71 15.44 8.31
CA GLU A 124 3.77 16.22 9.54
C GLU A 124 2.76 17.38 9.51
N GLY A 125 2.08 17.60 10.65
CA GLY A 125 1.06 18.63 10.78
C GLY A 125 -0.36 18.15 10.47
N LEU A 126 -0.53 16.88 10.07
CA LEU A 126 -1.83 16.23 10.05
C LEU A 126 -2.13 15.67 11.46
N PRO A 127 -3.11 16.22 12.20
CA PRO A 127 -3.24 15.96 13.63
C PRO A 127 -3.54 14.49 13.98
N GLY A 128 -4.21 13.76 13.09
CA GLY A 128 -4.44 12.32 13.23
C GLY A 128 -3.17 11.52 13.03
N ILE A 129 -2.36 11.87 12.03
CA ILE A 129 -1.06 11.22 11.79
C ILE A 129 -0.08 11.52 12.93
N ASP A 130 0.02 12.79 13.33
CA ASP A 130 0.85 13.21 14.47
C ASP A 130 0.44 12.50 15.76
N LYS A 131 -0.88 12.28 15.96
CA LYS A 131 -1.39 11.50 17.08
C LYS A 131 -0.94 10.04 16.99
N ALA A 132 -1.08 9.39 15.83
CA ALA A 132 -0.66 8.01 15.64
C ALA A 132 0.85 7.82 15.87
N ILE A 133 1.69 8.75 15.41
CA ILE A 133 3.13 8.73 15.68
C ILE A 133 3.42 8.82 17.18
N ARG A 134 2.74 9.73 17.92
CA ARG A 134 2.96 9.90 19.36
C ARG A 134 2.47 8.74 20.21
N GLU A 135 1.36 8.13 19.81
CA GLU A 135 0.68 7.06 20.56
C GLU A 135 1.12 5.65 20.13
N ARG A 136 2.11 5.57 19.25
CA ARG A 136 2.66 4.34 18.68
C ARG A 136 3.04 3.32 19.76
N LYS A 137 2.68 2.05 19.52
CA LYS A 137 2.91 0.94 20.46
C LYS A 137 3.75 -0.19 19.90
N ASN A 138 3.98 -0.24 18.59
CA ASN A 138 4.64 -1.34 17.89
C ASN A 138 3.91 -2.67 18.08
N GLU A 139 2.57 -2.63 18.15
CA GLU A 139 1.72 -3.82 18.27
C GLU A 139 1.53 -4.45 16.87
N MET A 140 2.15 -5.61 16.66
CA MET A 140 1.94 -6.47 15.49
C MET A 140 0.97 -7.61 15.82
N PRO A 141 0.21 -8.12 14.84
CA PRO A 141 -0.65 -9.28 15.07
C PRO A 141 0.21 -10.54 15.23
N ASP A 142 -0.19 -11.44 16.15
CA ASP A 142 0.49 -12.74 16.34
C ASP A 142 0.38 -13.65 15.11
N HIS A 143 -0.70 -13.49 14.33
CA HIS A 143 -0.94 -14.24 13.10
C HIS A 143 -1.80 -13.41 12.15
N ILE A 144 -1.64 -13.67 10.85
CA ILE A 144 -2.51 -13.14 9.79
C ILE A 144 -3.18 -14.30 9.06
N ASN A 145 -4.40 -14.09 8.56
CA ASN A 145 -5.08 -15.11 7.76
C ASN A 145 -4.51 -15.08 6.33
N SER A 146 -3.62 -16.03 6.02
CA SER A 146 -2.95 -16.08 4.71
C SER A 146 -3.92 -16.32 3.54
N GLU A 147 -5.00 -17.08 3.75
CA GLU A 147 -6.02 -17.32 2.71
C GLU A 147 -6.77 -16.04 2.36
N GLU A 148 -7.08 -15.23 3.37
CA GLU A 148 -7.71 -13.93 3.18
C GLU A 148 -6.75 -12.96 2.48
N MET A 149 -5.48 -12.93 2.91
CA MET A 149 -4.45 -12.08 2.30
C MET A 149 -4.23 -12.40 0.82
N ASN A 150 -4.29 -13.67 0.41
CA ASN A 150 -4.15 -14.08 -0.99
C ASN A 150 -5.18 -13.43 -1.94
N GLN A 151 -6.26 -12.83 -1.42
CA GLN A 151 -7.29 -12.14 -2.21
C GLN A 151 -7.06 -10.63 -2.33
N ARG A 152 -5.92 -10.12 -1.86
CA ARG A 152 -5.68 -8.68 -1.64
C ARG A 152 -4.56 -8.08 -2.49
N GLY A 153 -4.33 -8.63 -3.68
CA GLY A 153 -3.39 -8.04 -4.63
C GLY A 153 -1.95 -8.12 -4.14
N GLN A 154 -1.13 -7.09 -4.47
CA GLN A 154 0.25 -7.05 -3.99
C GLN A 154 0.35 -6.93 -2.46
N MET A 155 -0.61 -6.23 -1.83
CA MET A 155 -0.66 -6.11 -0.37
C MET A 155 -0.70 -7.49 0.29
N GLY A 156 -1.52 -8.39 -0.26
CA GLY A 156 -1.63 -9.77 0.18
C GLY A 156 -0.33 -10.57 0.04
N ILE A 157 0.29 -10.49 -1.13
CA ILE A 157 1.57 -11.15 -1.43
C ILE A 157 2.64 -10.69 -0.46
N TYR A 158 2.71 -9.37 -0.22
CA TYR A 158 3.68 -8.77 0.69
C TYR A 158 3.48 -9.24 2.13
N TRP A 159 2.27 -9.11 2.68
CA TRP A 159 2.03 -9.52 4.07
C TRP A 159 2.29 -11.01 4.29
N ASN A 160 1.93 -11.86 3.32
CA ASN A 160 2.22 -13.30 3.37
C ASN A 160 3.72 -13.62 3.25
N SER A 161 4.54 -12.76 2.62
CA SER A 161 5.97 -13.00 2.49
C SER A 161 6.78 -12.62 3.73
N ILE A 162 6.27 -11.68 4.53
CA ILE A 162 6.93 -11.21 5.76
C ILE A 162 6.31 -11.80 7.04
N SER A 163 5.16 -12.45 6.94
CA SER A 163 4.55 -13.19 8.04
C SER A 163 5.28 -14.52 8.24
N ILE A 164 6.43 -14.48 8.91
CA ILE A 164 7.11 -15.67 9.43
C ILE A 164 6.50 -15.98 10.81
N TRP A 165 5.22 -16.32 10.84
CA TRP A 165 4.53 -16.73 12.07
C TRP A 165 4.18 -18.21 11.94
N GLU A 166 5.22 -19.06 11.98
CA GLU A 166 5.10 -20.51 12.25
C GLU A 166 5.29 -20.80 13.74
#